data_AF-A0A126QL05-F1
#
_entry.id   AF-A0A126QL05-F1
#
_cell.length_a   1.000
_cell.length_b   1.000
_cell.length_c   1.000
_cell.angle_alpha   90.00
_cell.angle_beta   90.00
_cell.angle_gamma   90.00
#
_symmetry.space_group_name_H-M   'P 1'
#
loop_
_entity.id
_entity.type
_entity.pdbx_description
1 polymer ?
#
loop_
_entity_poly.entity_id
_entity_poly.type
_entity_poly.pdbx_seq_one_letter_code
_entity_poly.pdbx_strand_id
1 'polypeptide(L)'
;MIVTPSSLFELAVRRHRQPWNWSLHCAALALFCCALLWRSYLALSAGAVLFGAGFFELNLGELPAGRWSGLVRRGVEWEKNWSAVPWTWLKWARLGFSLLVGAVLVWALWEGELATLMLLACFAVLWRIRRENRESGIDP
;
A
#
# COMPACT_ATOMS: atom_id res chain seq x y z
N MET A 1 -3.45 -31.73 -8.76
CA MET A 1 -2.41 -30.74 -8.40
C MET A 1 -2.37 -30.68 -6.87
N ILE A 2 -1.23 -30.98 -6.24
CA ILE A 2 -1.14 -30.94 -4.77
C ILE A 2 -1.14 -29.47 -4.35
N VAL A 3 -2.15 -29.07 -3.58
CA VAL A 3 -2.23 -27.70 -3.05
C VAL A 3 -1.28 -27.60 -1.87
N THR A 4 -0.19 -26.86 -2.05
CA THR A 4 0.77 -26.57 -0.98
C THR A 4 0.60 -25.12 -0.48
N PRO A 5 1.00 -24.80 0.76
CA PRO A 5 1.01 -23.42 1.25
C PRO A 5 1.80 -22.45 0.34
N SER A 6 2.91 -22.91 -0.24
CA SER A 6 3.68 -22.13 -1.20
C SER A 6 2.90 -21.83 -2.47
N SER A 7 2.18 -22.82 -3.02
CA SER A 7 1.34 -22.62 -4.21
C SER A 7 0.19 -21.65 -3.98
N LEU A 8 -0.40 -21.66 -2.77
CA LEU A 8 -1.44 -20.71 -2.37
C LEU A 8 -0.89 -19.30 -2.22
N PHE A 9 0.30 -19.17 -1.62
CA PHE A 9 0.96 -17.88 -1.48
C PHE A 9 1.35 -17.28 -2.84
N GLU A 10 1.93 -18.08 -3.74
CA GLU A 10 2.25 -17.65 -5.10
C GLU A 10 1.00 -17.20 -5.87
N LEU A 11 -0.10 -17.96 -5.75
CA LEU A 11 -1.38 -17.60 -6.35
C LEU A 11 -1.92 -16.28 -5.78
N ALA A 12 -1.86 -16.10 -4.46
CA ALA A 12 -2.31 -14.88 -3.79
C ALA A 12 -1.49 -13.65 -4.24
N VAL A 13 -0.18 -13.78 -4.32
CA VAL A 13 0.72 -12.71 -4.82
C VAL A 13 0.43 -12.40 -6.30
N ARG A 14 0.22 -13.43 -7.12
CA ARG A 14 -0.12 -13.24 -8.54
C ARG A 14 -1.43 -12.47 -8.71
N ARG A 15 -2.46 -12.80 -7.92
CA ARG A 15 -3.76 -12.13 -7.95
C ARG A 15 -3.68 -10.71 -7.39
N HIS A 16 -2.99 -10.51 -6.27
CA HIS A 16 -2.74 -9.17 -5.70
C HIS A 16 -2.18 -8.18 -6.74
N ARG A 17 -1.28 -8.66 -7.61
CA ARG A 17 -0.62 -7.85 -8.65
C ARG A 17 -1.48 -7.58 -9.89
N GLN A 18 -2.72 -8.08 -9.96
CA GLN A 18 -3.65 -7.68 -11.01
C GLN A 18 -4.13 -6.24 -10.74
N PRO A 19 -4.27 -5.37 -11.75
CA PRO A 19 -4.54 -3.94 -11.53
C PRO A 19 -5.80 -3.65 -10.71
N TRP A 20 -6.89 -4.39 -10.96
CA TRP A 20 -8.14 -4.24 -10.21
C TRP A 20 -8.00 -4.72 -8.77
N ASN A 21 -7.36 -5.87 -8.55
CA ASN A 21 -7.11 -6.42 -7.24
C ASN A 21 -6.22 -5.51 -6.39
N TRP A 22 -5.16 -4.95 -6.98
CA TRP A 22 -4.32 -3.96 -6.33
C TRP A 22 -5.13 -2.72 -5.92
N SER A 23 -6.02 -2.25 -6.82
CA SER A 23 -6.92 -1.14 -6.52
C SER A 23 -7.88 -1.44 -5.37
N LEU A 24 -8.42 -2.66 -5.29
CA LEU A 24 -9.26 -3.09 -4.18
C LEU A 24 -8.49 -3.16 -2.86
N HIS A 25 -7.25 -3.63 -2.86
CA HIS A 25 -6.42 -3.62 -1.65
C HIS A 25 -6.11 -2.20 -1.19
N CYS A 26 -5.90 -1.25 -2.11
CA CYS A 26 -5.76 0.16 -1.74
C CYS A 26 -7.06 0.74 -1.18
N ALA A 27 -8.21 0.42 -1.77
CA ALA A 27 -9.51 0.84 -1.25
C ALA A 27 -9.77 0.24 0.14
N ALA A 28 -9.43 -1.03 0.33
CA ALA A 28 -9.50 -1.70 1.63
C ALA A 28 -8.62 -1.00 2.68
N LEU A 29 -7.37 -0.66 2.32
CA LEU A 29 -6.47 0.08 3.21
C LEU A 29 -7.04 1.45 3.59
N ALA A 30 -7.62 2.19 2.64
CA ALA A 30 -8.27 3.45 2.91
C ALA A 30 -9.47 3.28 3.87
N LEU A 31 -10.29 2.24 3.67
CA LEU A 31 -11.39 1.91 4.57
C LEU A 31 -10.92 1.50 5.97
N PHE A 32 -9.79 0.78 6.10
CA PHE A 32 -9.18 0.49 7.39
C PHE A 32 -8.75 1.78 8.11
N CYS A 33 -8.15 2.75 7.40
CA CYS A 33 -7.81 4.04 7.99
C CYS A 33 -9.06 4.80 8.46
N CYS A 34 -10.13 4.81 7.64
CA CYS A 34 -11.43 5.40 8.03
C CYS A 34 -12.06 4.66 9.23
N ALA A 35 -11.93 3.34 9.29
CA ALA A 35 -12.43 2.52 10.39
C ALA A 35 -11.73 2.86 11.70
N LEU A 36 -10.41 3.07 11.69
CA LEU A 36 -9.64 3.51 12.85
C LEU A 36 -10.06 4.93 13.27
N LEU A 37 -10.10 5.87 12.32
CA LEU A 37 -10.40 7.27 12.60
C LEU A 37 -11.81 7.50 13.15
N TRP A 38 -12.80 6.80 12.62
CA TRP A 38 -14.20 6.94 13.03
C TRP A 38 -14.70 5.84 13.96
N ARG A 39 -13.82 4.92 14.35
CA ARG A 39 -14.15 3.72 15.15
C ARG A 39 -15.35 2.96 14.57
N SER A 40 -15.40 2.86 13.25
CA SER A 40 -16.55 2.36 12.50
C SER A 40 -16.37 0.88 12.14
N TYR A 41 -17.18 0.02 12.75
CA TYR A 41 -17.24 -1.40 12.41
C TYR A 41 -17.72 -1.62 10.97
N LEU A 42 -18.59 -0.75 10.45
CA LEU A 42 -19.06 -0.84 9.07
C LEU A 42 -17.91 -0.65 8.08
N ALA A 43 -17.08 0.38 8.31
CA ALA A 43 -15.91 0.64 7.48
C ALA A 43 -14.89 -0.50 7.59
N LEU A 44 -14.72 -1.06 8.79
CA LEU A 44 -13.86 -2.22 9.03
C LEU A 44 -14.33 -3.45 8.23
N SER A 45 -15.61 -3.78 8.32
CA SER A 45 -16.20 -4.92 7.60
C SER A 45 -16.12 -4.73 6.09
N ALA A 46 -16.45 -3.53 5.58
CA ALA A 46 -16.32 -3.22 4.16
C ALA A 46 -14.86 -3.34 3.69
N GLY A 47 -13.90 -2.82 4.46
CA GLY A 47 -12.47 -2.96 4.20
C GLY A 47 -12.03 -4.42 4.15
N ALA A 48 -12.45 -5.24 5.12
CA ALA A 48 -12.15 -6.67 5.16
C ALA A 48 -12.73 -7.43 3.95
N VAL A 49 -13.96 -7.10 3.53
CA VAL A 49 -14.57 -7.69 2.33
C VAL A 49 -13.79 -7.30 1.07
N LEU A 50 -13.44 -6.02 0.89
CA LEU A 50 -12.65 -5.59 -0.27
C LEU A 50 -11.24 -6.19 -0.26
N PHE A 51 -10.63 -6.32 0.91
CA PHE A 51 -9.33 -6.98 1.07
C PHE A 51 -9.40 -8.44 0.64
N GLY A 52 -10.40 -9.19 1.13
CA GLY A 52 -10.64 -10.56 0.69
C GLY A 52 -10.94 -10.67 -0.81
N ALA A 53 -11.79 -9.78 -1.32
CA ALA A 53 -12.15 -9.70 -2.74
C ALA A 53 -10.92 -9.54 -3.65
N GLY A 54 -9.91 -8.79 -3.20
CA GLY A 54 -8.64 -8.61 -3.91
C GLY A 54 -7.80 -9.88 -4.10
N PHE A 55 -8.15 -11.01 -3.47
CA PHE A 55 -7.51 -12.31 -3.70
C PHE A 55 -8.30 -13.23 -4.63
N PHE A 56 -9.46 -12.81 -5.14
CA PHE A 56 -10.21 -13.56 -6.14
C PHE A 56 -9.81 -13.15 -7.55
N GLU A 57 -10.11 -14.02 -8.51
CA GLU A 57 -9.96 -13.71 -9.92
C GLU A 57 -11.17 -12.88 -10.35
N LEU A 58 -10.97 -11.59 -10.49
CA LEU A 58 -12.02 -10.68 -10.92
C LEU A 58 -12.04 -10.68 -12.44
N ASN A 59 -13.14 -11.15 -13.03
CA ASN A 59 -13.35 -11.06 -14.48
C ASN A 59 -13.76 -9.64 -14.88
N LEU A 60 -12.87 -8.69 -14.59
CA LEU A 60 -12.99 -7.30 -14.97
C LEU A 60 -12.08 -7.08 -16.18
N GLY A 61 -12.58 -6.33 -17.17
CA GLY A 61 -11.80 -5.98 -18.36
C GLY A 61 -10.56 -5.16 -18.03
N GLU A 62 -9.83 -4.73 -19.05
CA GLU A 62 -8.63 -3.92 -18.85
C GLU A 62 -8.95 -2.62 -18.10
N LEU A 63 -8.06 -2.24 -17.17
CA LEU A 63 -8.18 -0.99 -16.43
C LEU A 63 -8.05 0.19 -17.42
N PRO A 64 -9.04 1.08 -17.53
CA PRO A 64 -9.02 2.15 -18.52
C PRO A 64 -7.81 3.09 -18.37
N ALA A 65 -7.33 3.62 -19.49
CA ALA A 65 -6.20 4.54 -19.52
C ALA A 65 -6.54 5.83 -18.74
N GLY A 66 -5.64 6.23 -17.83
CA GLY A 66 -5.84 7.41 -16.98
C GLY A 66 -4.78 7.55 -15.90
N ARG A 67 -4.92 8.61 -15.09
CA ARG A 67 -3.98 8.88 -13.97
C ARG A 67 -3.94 7.73 -12.97
N TRP A 68 -5.11 7.13 -12.68
CA TRP A 68 -5.21 6.00 -11.77
C TRP A 68 -4.49 4.76 -12.30
N SER A 69 -4.70 4.38 -13.56
CA SER A 69 -4.04 3.21 -14.13
C SER A 69 -2.53 3.38 -14.22
N GLY A 70 -2.03 4.60 -14.43
CA GLY A 70 -0.61 4.92 -14.30
C GLY A 70 -0.07 4.81 -12.86
N LEU A 71 -0.88 5.12 -11.83
CA LEU A 71 -0.52 4.91 -10.43
C LEU A 71 -0.48 3.42 -10.08
N VAL A 72 -1.52 2.68 -10.45
CA VAL A 72 -1.62 1.23 -10.21
C VAL A 72 -0.46 0.48 -10.86
N ARG A 73 -0.16 0.76 -12.15
CA ARG A 73 0.98 0.12 -12.85
C ARG A 73 2.30 0.39 -12.13
N ARG A 74 2.57 1.65 -11.78
CA ARG A 74 3.78 2.02 -11.01
C ARG A 74 3.83 1.34 -9.64
N GLY A 75 2.70 1.22 -8.95
CA GLY A 75 2.60 0.53 -7.66
C GLY A 75 2.91 -0.96 -7.78
N VAL A 76 2.31 -1.64 -8.75
CA VAL A 76 2.56 -3.06 -9.03
C VAL A 76 4.01 -3.30 -9.48
N GLU A 77 4.57 -2.45 -10.33
CA GLU A 77 5.97 -2.52 -10.76
C GLU A 77 6.92 -2.29 -9.59
N TRP A 78 6.64 -1.28 -8.75
CA TRP A 78 7.40 -1.03 -7.54
C TRP A 78 7.41 -2.25 -6.61
N GLU A 79 6.25 -2.89 -6.40
CA GLU A 79 6.13 -4.07 -5.56
C GLU A 79 6.92 -5.27 -6.14
N LYS A 80 6.81 -5.49 -7.46
CA LYS A 80 7.61 -6.52 -8.17
C LYS A 80 9.11 -6.27 -8.00
N ASN A 81 9.56 -5.04 -8.22
CA ASN A 81 10.95 -4.65 -8.08
C ASN A 81 11.41 -4.82 -6.64
N TRP A 82 10.62 -4.39 -5.66
CA TRP A 82 10.91 -4.57 -4.24
C TRP A 82 11.05 -6.04 -3.86
N SER A 83 10.16 -6.92 -4.33
CA SER A 83 10.26 -8.36 -4.09
C SER A 83 11.50 -8.98 -4.73
N ALA A 84 11.89 -8.53 -5.92
CA ALA A 84 13.04 -9.06 -6.66
C ALA A 84 14.40 -8.67 -6.06
N VAL A 85 14.49 -7.53 -5.35
CA VAL A 85 15.73 -7.09 -4.71
C VAL A 85 16.15 -8.09 -3.60
N PRO A 86 17.42 -8.54 -3.55
CA PRO A 86 17.88 -9.47 -2.52
C PRO A 86 17.73 -8.89 -1.11
N TRP A 87 17.55 -9.77 -0.12
CA TRP A 87 17.41 -9.39 1.28
C TRP A 87 18.74 -8.91 1.88
N THR A 88 19.06 -7.64 1.64
CA THR A 88 20.19 -6.95 2.24
C THR A 88 19.79 -6.25 3.54
N TRP A 89 20.77 -5.90 4.39
CA TRP A 89 20.52 -5.11 5.61
C TRP A 89 19.77 -3.80 5.32
N LEU A 90 20.07 -3.14 4.20
CA LEU A 90 19.37 -1.92 3.80
C LEU A 90 17.88 -2.18 3.52
N LYS A 91 17.53 -3.33 2.91
CA LYS A 91 16.13 -3.72 2.68
C LYS A 91 15.41 -3.99 4.01
N TRP A 92 16.09 -4.65 4.96
CA TRP A 92 15.58 -4.86 6.31
C TRP A 92 15.35 -3.54 7.07
N ALA A 93 16.32 -2.63 7.04
CA ALA A 93 16.20 -1.32 7.66
C ALA A 93 15.01 -0.52 7.09
N ARG A 94 14.85 -0.52 5.76
CA ARG A 94 13.70 0.11 5.09
C ARG A 94 12.38 -0.53 5.49
N LEU A 95 12.30 -1.86 5.53
CA LEU A 95 11.11 -2.58 5.98
C LEU A 95 10.78 -2.23 7.44
N GLY A 96 11.75 -2.29 8.34
CA GLY A 96 11.59 -1.93 9.75
C GLY A 96 11.12 -0.49 9.92
N PHE A 97 11.71 0.45 9.18
CA PHE A 97 11.26 1.84 9.18
C PHE A 97 9.81 1.99 8.68
N SER A 98 9.46 1.32 7.58
CA SER A 98 8.08 1.33 7.06
C SER A 98 7.07 0.75 8.06
N LEU A 99 7.45 -0.33 8.77
CA LEU A 99 6.61 -0.90 9.82
C LEU A 99 6.45 0.05 11.02
N LEU A 100 7.53 0.73 11.42
CA LEU A 100 7.48 1.73 12.49
C LEU A 100 6.55 2.90 12.12
N VAL A 101 6.69 3.46 10.91
CA VAL A 101 5.81 4.52 10.41
C VAL A 101 4.36 4.03 10.35
N GLY A 102 4.13 2.80 9.88
CA GLY A 102 2.80 2.20 9.87
C GLY A 102 2.19 2.05 11.26
N ALA A 103 2.97 1.61 12.26
CA ALA A 103 2.52 1.48 13.63
C ALA A 103 2.16 2.83 14.25
N VAL A 104 2.99 3.85 14.04
CA VAL A 104 2.71 5.24 14.48
C VAL A 104 1.45 5.77 13.81
N LEU A 105 1.27 5.52 12.50
CA LEU A 105 0.06 5.94 11.78
C LEU A 105 -1.20 5.27 12.35
N VAL A 106 -1.17 3.96 12.60
CA VAL A 106 -2.30 3.23 13.20
C VAL A 106 -2.63 3.79 14.58
N TRP A 107 -1.62 4.01 15.43
CA TRP A 107 -1.80 4.60 16.75
C TRP A 107 -2.40 6.01 16.67
N ALA A 108 -1.86 6.87 15.82
CA ALA A 108 -2.35 8.25 15.66
C ALA A 108 -3.79 8.29 15.12
N LEU A 109 -4.14 7.41 14.17
CA LEU A 109 -5.50 7.28 13.67
C LEU A 109 -6.47 6.79 14.76
N TRP A 110 -6.03 5.88 15.63
CA TRP A 110 -6.84 5.33 16.71
C TRP A 110 -7.12 6.35 17.83
N GLU A 111 -6.09 7.09 18.24
CA GLU A 111 -6.21 8.17 19.23
C GLU A 111 -6.90 9.42 18.64
N GLY A 112 -6.97 9.54 17.31
CA GLY A 112 -7.46 10.73 16.63
C GLY A 112 -6.50 11.92 16.75
N GLU A 113 -5.20 11.66 16.90
CA GLU A 113 -4.19 12.67 17.14
C GLU A 113 -3.79 13.39 15.82
N LEU A 114 -4.54 14.45 15.49
CA LEU A 114 -4.37 15.17 14.23
C LEU A 114 -2.97 15.78 14.05
N ALA A 115 -2.28 16.15 15.15
CA ALA A 115 -0.95 16.75 15.07
C ALA A 115 0.09 15.75 14.52
N THR A 116 0.16 14.53 15.05
CA THR A 116 1.00 13.47 14.47
C THR A 116 0.63 13.15 13.02
N LEU A 117 -0.66 13.09 12.67
CA LEU A 117 -1.08 12.86 11.28
C LEU A 117 -0.58 13.99 10.35
N MET A 118 -0.69 15.24 10.79
CA MET A 118 -0.18 16.40 10.07
C MET A 118 1.35 16.37 9.95
N LEU A 119 2.07 15.99 11.00
CA LEU A 119 3.53 15.85 10.96
C LEU A 119 3.95 14.78 9.94
N LEU A 120 3.29 13.63 9.92
CA LEU A 120 3.54 12.58 8.93
C LEU A 120 3.27 13.08 7.50
N ALA A 121 2.17 13.81 7.30
CA ALA A 121 1.83 14.40 6.00
C ALA A 121 2.88 15.43 5.56
N CYS A 122 3.30 16.34 6.45
CA CYS A 122 4.35 17.31 6.19
C CYS A 122 5.68 16.63 5.84
N PHE A 123 6.06 15.58 6.56
CA PHE A 123 7.27 14.82 6.27
C PHE A 123 7.22 14.16 4.88
N ALA A 124 6.07 13.62 4.49
CA ALA A 124 5.87 13.05 3.16
C ALA A 124 5.99 14.12 2.05
N VAL A 125 5.47 15.33 2.27
CA VAL A 125 5.61 16.46 1.34
C VAL A 125 7.07 16.90 1.25
N LEU A 126 7.77 17.07 2.38
CA LEU A 126 9.19 17.43 2.39
C LEU A 126 10.04 16.38 1.68
N TRP A 127 9.76 15.10 1.90
CA TRP A 127 10.43 14.01 1.21
C TRP A 127 10.22 14.09 -0.31
N ARG A 128 8.98 14.37 -0.75
CA ARG A 128 8.65 14.56 -2.16
C ARG A 128 9.42 15.75 -2.75
N ILE A 129 9.42 16.90 -2.08
CA ILE A 129 10.14 18.10 -2.54
C ILE A 129 11.64 17.82 -2.64
N ARG A 130 12.23 17.19 -1.62
CA ARG A 130 13.66 16.81 -1.63
C ARG A 130 13.98 15.92 -2.84
N ARG A 131 13.09 14.98 -3.17
CA ARG A 131 13.26 14.09 -4.31
C ARG A 131 13.18 14.87 -5.64
N GLU A 132 12.17 15.72 -5.79
CA GLU A 132 12.00 16.57 -7.00
C GLU A 132 13.19 17.52 -7.19
N ASN A 133 13.72 18.12 -6.11
CA ASN A 133 14.92 18.95 -6.14
C ASN A 133 16.14 18.18 -6.64
N ARG A 134 16.37 16.98 -6.08
CA ARG A 134 17.47 16.11 -6.50
C ARG A 134 17.37 15.67 -7.96
N GLU A 135 16.16 15.35 -8.43
CA GLU A 135 15.90 15.01 -9.83
C GLU A 135 16.11 16.23 -10.76
N SER A 136 15.91 17.44 -10.26
CA SER A 136 16.14 18.70 -10.98
C SER A 136 17.57 19.22 -10.89
N GLY A 137 18.49 18.47 -10.28
CA GLY A 137 19.89 18.86 -10.10
C GLY A 137 20.12 19.98 -9.08
N ILE A 138 19.10 20.32 -8.29
CA ILE A 138 19.25 21.23 -7.15
C ILE A 138 19.73 20.36 -5.99
N ASP A 139 21.04 20.41 -5.71
CA ASP A 139 21.62 19.75 -4.53
C ASP A 139 21.20 20.52 -3.26
N PRO A 140 20.45 19.88 -2.34
CA PRO A 140 20.15 20.45 -1.03
C PRO A 140 21.27 20.20 0.01
#